data_AF-A0A7V7DFH2-F1
#
_entry.id   AF-A0A7V7DFH2-F1
#
_cell.length_a   1.000
_cell.length_b   1.000
_cell.length_c   1.000
_cell.angle_alpha   90.00
_cell.angle_beta   90.00
_cell.angle_gamma   90.00
#
_symmetry.space_group_name_H-M   'P 1'
#
loop_
_entity.id
_entity.type
_entity.pdbx_description
1 polymer ?
#
loop_
_entity_poly.entity_id
_entity_poly.type
_entity_poly.pdbx_seq_one_letter_code
_entity_poly.pdbx_strand_id
1 'polypeptide(L)'
;MKHIITHFACAVPHLLEVKLDKLIYIAHLYHYSNHGELLTDIRFFSLSFGPHAPIIRSIISELVESDVIYLMDSRTSTDPIYSNPCKIIKANDHNKNKLPVSWQNTLTKVEEDWGSKSFEDILDYTTRTIPYLSTPYRMPIDLKTIPLFEGLTHTLSLAQRAHVHRFVDQPKERPEWPALVDGCVNESDPVSVNEIAEIYLALQGNLPEKIPSKDTLGFDAQDVVSAVRTLIGKHEKHLTAIDKAAHLTSFLINSMSFKNYSGRVALMTGLLYLSRSGYSFDGDTLEDSWPEENDFESVRGWFWKASIKAEGK
;
A
#
# COMPACT_ATOMS: atom_id res chain seq x y z
N MET A 1 -12.02 14.50 -13.39
CA MET A 1 -11.83 13.41 -12.41
C MET A 1 -13.10 12.57 -12.15
N LYS A 2 -14.21 13.14 -11.68
CA LYS A 2 -15.48 12.43 -11.42
C LYS A 2 -15.88 11.44 -12.52
N HIS A 3 -15.91 11.90 -13.77
CA HIS A 3 -16.24 11.07 -14.94
C HIS A 3 -15.27 9.90 -15.19
N ILE A 4 -14.00 10.02 -14.82
CA ILE A 4 -13.01 8.94 -14.96
C ILE A 4 -13.28 7.84 -13.92
N ILE A 5 -13.57 8.24 -12.67
CA ILE A 5 -13.96 7.29 -11.61
C ILE A 5 -15.24 6.57 -12.00
N THR A 6 -16.26 7.31 -12.46
CA THR A 6 -17.52 6.72 -12.93
C THR A 6 -17.29 5.75 -14.09
N HIS A 7 -16.42 6.09 -15.05
CA HIS A 7 -16.08 5.20 -16.16
C HIS A 7 -15.52 3.86 -15.67
N PHE A 8 -14.49 3.86 -14.82
CA PHE A 8 -13.96 2.62 -14.27
C PHE A 8 -14.97 1.87 -13.40
N ALA A 9 -15.81 2.59 -12.65
CA ALA A 9 -16.86 1.98 -11.82
C ALA A 9 -17.97 1.30 -12.64
N CYS A 10 -18.23 1.76 -13.88
CA CYS A 10 -19.09 1.06 -14.84
C CYS A 10 -18.37 -0.16 -15.44
N ALA A 11 -17.12 0.03 -15.85
CA ALA A 11 -16.41 -0.90 -16.71
C ALA A 11 -15.75 -2.08 -15.97
N VAL A 12 -15.25 -1.84 -14.74
CA VAL A 12 -14.44 -2.81 -14.00
C VAL A 12 -15.30 -3.62 -13.05
N PRO A 13 -15.44 -4.96 -13.23
CA PRO A 13 -16.37 -5.78 -12.44
C PRO A 13 -16.07 -5.81 -10.94
N HIS A 14 -14.79 -5.84 -10.57
CA HIS A 14 -14.33 -5.89 -9.18
C HIS A 14 -13.39 -4.71 -8.90
N LEU A 15 -13.96 -3.51 -8.86
CA LEU A 15 -13.21 -2.28 -8.63
C LEU A 15 -13.10 -1.95 -7.14
N LEU A 16 -11.95 -2.26 -6.55
CA LEU A 16 -11.59 -1.75 -5.22
C LEU A 16 -11.04 -0.33 -5.33
N GLU A 17 -11.19 0.46 -4.28
CA GLU A 17 -10.61 1.81 -4.22
C GLU A 17 -9.10 1.83 -4.49
N VAL A 18 -8.37 0.90 -3.86
CA VAL A 18 -6.91 0.76 -4.08
C VAL A 18 -6.57 0.40 -5.52
N LYS A 19 -7.42 -0.38 -6.21
CA LYS A 19 -7.26 -0.73 -7.63
C LYS A 19 -7.58 0.46 -8.53
N LEU A 20 -8.64 1.21 -8.22
CA LEU A 20 -9.04 2.42 -8.94
C LEU A 20 -7.91 3.46 -8.99
N ASP A 21 -7.27 3.73 -7.86
CA ASP A 21 -6.14 4.65 -7.75
C ASP A 21 -5.00 4.30 -8.73
N LYS A 22 -4.66 3.00 -8.81
CA LYS A 22 -3.64 2.50 -9.74
C LYS A 22 -4.10 2.56 -11.20
N LEU A 23 -5.36 2.21 -11.50
CA LEU A 23 -5.90 2.30 -12.85
C LEU A 23 -5.91 3.74 -13.38
N ILE A 24 -6.21 4.73 -12.52
CA ILE A 24 -6.15 6.15 -12.91
C ILE A 24 -4.71 6.58 -13.17
N TYR A 25 -3.75 6.11 -12.37
CA TYR A 25 -2.33 6.36 -12.65
C TYR A 25 -1.90 5.76 -14.01
N ILE A 26 -2.31 4.52 -14.31
CA ILE A 26 -2.04 3.89 -15.61
C ILE A 26 -2.67 4.70 -16.75
N ALA A 27 -3.91 5.19 -16.56
CA ALA A 27 -4.57 6.07 -17.52
C ALA A 27 -3.82 7.39 -17.72
N HIS A 28 -3.25 7.98 -16.67
CA HIS A 28 -2.35 9.12 -16.78
C HIS A 28 -1.13 8.81 -17.64
N LEU A 29 -0.47 7.66 -17.43
CA LEU A 29 0.69 7.24 -18.22
C LEU A 29 0.33 7.03 -19.69
N TYR A 30 -0.76 6.32 -19.96
CA TYR A 30 -1.23 6.05 -21.32
C TYR A 30 -1.61 7.35 -22.03
N HIS A 31 -2.33 8.25 -21.36
CA HIS A 31 -2.74 9.52 -21.96
C HIS A 31 -1.53 10.39 -22.27
N TYR A 32 -0.64 10.54 -21.29
CA TYR A 32 0.55 11.36 -21.43
C TYR A 32 1.45 10.83 -22.54
N SER A 33 1.71 9.52 -22.58
CA SER A 33 2.54 8.90 -23.63
C SER A 33 1.99 9.09 -25.04
N ASN A 34 0.66 9.15 -25.22
CA ASN A 34 0.03 9.26 -26.54
C ASN A 34 -0.22 10.70 -26.99
N HIS A 35 -0.44 11.63 -26.04
CA HIS A 35 -0.90 12.98 -26.34
C HIS A 35 0.00 14.09 -25.81
N GLY A 36 0.97 13.77 -24.96
CA GLY A 36 1.85 14.75 -24.32
C GLY A 36 1.17 15.61 -23.24
N GLU A 37 -0.06 15.28 -22.89
CA GLU A 37 -0.90 16.03 -21.94
C GLU A 37 -1.33 15.14 -20.78
N LEU A 38 -1.53 15.74 -19.60
CA LEU A 38 -2.05 15.00 -18.45
C LEU A 38 -3.55 14.77 -18.63
N LEU A 39 -4.02 13.57 -18.30
CA LEU A 39 -5.44 13.25 -18.32
C LEU A 39 -6.21 14.08 -17.28
N THR A 40 -5.59 14.38 -16.13
CA THR A 40 -6.14 15.24 -15.09
C THR A 40 -5.03 16.00 -14.36
N ASP A 41 -5.40 16.96 -13.52
CA ASP A 41 -4.50 17.73 -12.65
C ASP A 41 -4.18 17.05 -11.31
N ILE A 42 -4.70 15.83 -11.05
CA ILE A 42 -4.42 15.11 -9.80
C ILE A 42 -2.93 14.79 -9.68
N ARG A 43 -2.45 14.85 -8.44
CA ARG A 43 -1.07 14.52 -8.09
C ARG A 43 -1.01 13.13 -7.50
N PHE A 44 -0.17 12.28 -8.10
CA PHE A 44 0.21 10.99 -7.55
C PHE A 44 1.49 11.13 -6.74
N PHE A 45 1.59 10.41 -5.62
CA PHE A 45 2.78 10.34 -4.79
C PHE A 45 3.41 8.95 -4.91
N SER A 46 4.74 8.89 -4.95
CA SER A 46 5.49 7.62 -4.96
C SER A 46 5.49 7.01 -3.55
N LEU A 47 4.72 5.95 -3.33
CA LEU A 47 4.63 5.25 -2.03
C LEU A 47 5.02 3.77 -2.15
N SER A 48 5.31 3.12 -1.03
CA SER A 48 5.77 1.73 -0.96
C SER A 48 4.83 0.72 -1.64
N PHE A 49 3.53 1.03 -1.70
CA PHE A 49 2.49 0.27 -2.40
C PHE A 49 2.08 0.93 -3.74
N GLY A 50 3.04 1.53 -4.42
CA GLY A 50 2.85 2.14 -5.73
C GLY A 50 2.32 3.58 -5.67
N PRO A 51 1.98 4.15 -6.83
CA PRO A 51 1.50 5.53 -6.96
C PRO A 51 0.15 5.72 -6.27
N HIS A 52 -0.02 6.80 -5.51
CA HIS A 52 -1.25 7.08 -4.78
C HIS A 52 -1.70 8.54 -4.87
N ALA A 53 -2.99 8.79 -5.12
CA ALA A 53 -3.58 10.13 -5.12
C ALA A 53 -4.69 10.26 -4.05
N PRO A 54 -4.40 10.89 -2.90
CA PRO A 54 -5.35 11.03 -1.78
C PRO A 54 -6.69 11.66 -2.16
N ILE A 55 -6.68 12.59 -3.11
CA ILE A 55 -7.89 13.31 -3.57
C ILE A 55 -8.95 12.38 -4.16
N ILE A 56 -8.59 11.19 -4.64
CA ILE A 56 -9.53 10.24 -5.24
C ILE A 56 -10.61 9.84 -4.23
N ARG A 57 -10.25 9.63 -2.96
CA ARG A 57 -11.21 9.24 -1.91
C ARG A 57 -12.25 10.32 -1.62
N SER A 58 -11.80 11.59 -1.56
CA SER A 58 -12.72 12.72 -1.41
C SER A 58 -13.72 12.77 -2.55
N ILE A 59 -13.26 12.53 -3.78
CA ILE A 59 -14.12 12.50 -4.96
C ILE A 59 -15.06 11.29 -4.97
N ILE A 60 -14.60 10.12 -4.50
CA ILE A 60 -15.47 8.95 -4.30
C ILE A 60 -16.59 9.29 -3.32
N SER A 61 -16.26 9.94 -2.20
CA SER A 61 -17.25 10.33 -1.18
C SER A 61 -18.32 11.26 -1.77
N GLU A 62 -17.91 12.27 -2.54
CA GLU A 62 -18.82 13.15 -3.26
C GLU A 62 -19.70 12.40 -4.29
N LEU A 63 -19.14 11.40 -4.98
CA LEU A 63 -19.87 10.59 -5.96
C LEU A 63 -20.88 9.64 -5.30
N VAL A 64 -20.59 9.16 -4.09
CA VAL A 64 -21.53 8.37 -3.27
C VAL A 64 -22.65 9.26 -2.76
N GLU A 65 -22.34 10.44 -2.21
CA GLU A 65 -23.34 11.41 -1.73
C GLU A 65 -24.30 11.90 -2.82
N SER A 66 -23.84 11.90 -4.08
CA SER A 66 -24.63 12.29 -5.24
C SER A 66 -25.30 11.12 -5.96
N ASP A 67 -25.29 9.91 -5.37
CA ASP A 67 -25.86 8.68 -5.95
C ASP A 67 -25.35 8.38 -7.37
N VAL A 68 -24.14 8.82 -7.73
CA VAL A 68 -23.51 8.50 -9.02
C VAL A 68 -22.85 7.13 -8.96
N ILE A 69 -22.24 6.81 -7.82
CA ILE A 69 -21.68 5.50 -7.52
C ILE A 69 -22.24 5.00 -6.18
N TYR A 70 -22.17 3.69 -5.97
CA TYR A 70 -22.46 3.06 -4.69
C TYR A 70 -21.35 2.08 -4.33
N LEU A 71 -21.21 1.82 -3.03
CA LEU A 71 -20.25 0.87 -2.49
C LEU A 71 -20.98 -0.41 -2.11
N MET A 72 -20.58 -1.52 -2.71
CA MET A 72 -21.15 -2.84 -2.44
C MET A 72 -20.14 -3.68 -1.67
N ASP A 73 -20.58 -4.30 -0.58
CA ASP A 73 -19.73 -5.24 0.14
C ASP A 73 -19.46 -6.48 -0.72
N SER A 74 -18.20 -6.77 -0.97
CA SER A 74 -17.77 -8.05 -1.51
C SER A 74 -17.41 -8.97 -0.36
N ARG A 75 -18.06 -10.14 -0.31
CA ARG A 75 -17.69 -11.19 0.62
C ARG A 75 -16.63 -12.07 -0.03
N THR A 76 -15.37 -11.76 0.22
CA THR A 76 -14.33 -12.78 0.22
C THR A 76 -14.28 -13.36 1.63
N SER A 77 -14.61 -14.65 1.75
CA SER A 77 -14.81 -15.46 2.97
C SER A 77 -16.23 -15.47 3.56
N THR A 78 -16.66 -16.66 3.99
CA THR A 78 -17.90 -16.95 4.73
C THR A 78 -17.74 -16.80 6.24
N ASP A 79 -16.56 -16.38 6.71
CA ASP A 79 -16.29 -16.12 8.12
C ASP A 79 -16.76 -14.70 8.53
N PRO A 80 -17.69 -14.56 9.49
CA PRO A 80 -18.22 -13.27 9.92
C PRO A 80 -17.24 -12.41 10.72
N ILE A 81 -16.08 -12.94 11.15
CA ILE A 81 -15.09 -12.18 11.92
C ILE A 81 -13.94 -11.68 11.03
N TYR A 82 -13.63 -12.38 9.92
CA TYR A 82 -12.46 -12.08 9.06
C TYR A 82 -12.68 -12.16 7.54
N SER A 83 -13.93 -12.25 7.07
CA SER A 83 -14.21 -11.69 5.74
C SER A 83 -13.94 -10.21 5.84
N ASN A 84 -12.87 -9.70 5.25
CA ASN A 84 -12.71 -8.25 5.20
C ASN A 84 -13.72 -7.80 4.13
N PRO A 85 -14.90 -7.23 4.47
CA PRO A 85 -15.80 -6.74 3.45
C PRO A 85 -15.06 -5.66 2.68
N CYS A 86 -14.59 -6.00 1.48
CA CYS A 86 -13.96 -5.03 0.62
C CYS A 86 -15.08 -4.33 -0.16
N LYS A 87 -15.11 -3.00 -0.06
CA LYS A 87 -16.10 -2.21 -0.76
C LYS A 87 -15.72 -2.15 -2.23
N ILE A 88 -16.55 -2.77 -3.07
CA ILE A 88 -16.47 -2.62 -4.52
C ILE A 88 -17.22 -1.35 -4.91
N ILE A 89 -16.58 -0.56 -5.74
CA ILE A 89 -17.16 0.65 -6.33
C ILE A 89 -17.96 0.24 -7.56
N LYS A 90 -19.23 0.64 -7.61
CA LYS A 90 -20.12 0.45 -8.76
C LYS A 90 -20.77 1.75 -9.13
N ALA A 91 -20.94 2.00 -10.42
CA ALA A 91 -21.67 3.16 -10.90
C ALA A 91 -23.15 2.83 -11.14
N ASN A 92 -24.02 3.80 -10.90
CA ASN A 92 -25.38 3.75 -11.40
C ASN A 92 -25.37 4.00 -12.90
N ASP A 93 -26.12 3.19 -13.67
CA ASP A 93 -26.12 3.13 -15.15
C ASP A 93 -26.62 4.42 -15.84
N HIS A 94 -26.80 5.50 -15.10
CA HIS A 94 -27.60 6.67 -15.47
C HIS A 94 -26.81 7.88 -15.98
N ASN A 95 -25.47 7.85 -16.03
CA ASN A 95 -24.71 9.01 -16.47
C ASN A 95 -23.54 8.67 -17.40
N LYS A 96 -23.85 8.37 -18.67
CA LYS A 96 -22.86 8.46 -19.77
C LYS A 96 -22.60 9.94 -20.10
N ASN A 97 -21.93 10.64 -19.17
CA ASN A 97 -21.40 11.95 -19.47
C ASN A 97 -20.31 11.82 -20.55
N LYS A 98 -20.38 12.69 -21.56
CA LYS A 98 -19.46 12.65 -22.70
C LYS A 98 -18.08 13.14 -22.28
N LEU A 99 -17.17 12.21 -22.00
CA LEU A 99 -15.74 12.47 -21.94
C LEU A 99 -15.23 12.92 -23.33
N PRO A 100 -14.16 13.74 -23.40
CA PRO A 100 -13.46 13.98 -24.65
C PRO A 100 -13.07 12.65 -25.32
N VAL A 101 -13.11 12.58 -26.66
CA VAL A 101 -12.85 11.33 -27.40
C VAL A 101 -11.46 10.77 -27.08
N SER A 102 -10.44 11.62 -26.95
CA SER A 102 -9.08 11.18 -26.58
C SER A 102 -9.03 10.55 -25.19
N TRP A 103 -9.78 11.10 -24.22
CA TRP A 103 -9.88 10.55 -22.87
C TRP A 103 -10.62 9.22 -22.89
N GLN A 104 -11.76 9.16 -23.59
CA GLN A 104 -12.53 7.94 -23.73
C GLN A 104 -11.70 6.80 -24.34
N ASN A 105 -10.97 7.09 -25.43
CA ASN A 105 -10.09 6.11 -26.08
C ASN A 105 -8.98 5.62 -25.12
N THR A 106 -8.40 6.54 -24.34
CA THR A 106 -7.38 6.17 -23.34
C THR A 106 -7.96 5.25 -22.27
N LEU A 107 -9.10 5.63 -21.70
CA LEU A 107 -9.72 4.86 -20.61
C LEU A 107 -10.18 3.48 -21.07
N THR A 108 -10.80 3.39 -22.25
CA THR A 108 -11.18 2.11 -22.86
C THR A 108 -9.96 1.22 -23.09
N LYS A 109 -8.84 1.78 -23.57
CA LYS A 109 -7.60 1.00 -23.71
C LYS A 109 -7.08 0.48 -22.37
N VAL A 110 -7.12 1.30 -21.31
CA VAL A 110 -6.70 0.87 -19.96
C VAL A 110 -7.65 -0.18 -19.39
N GLU A 111 -8.95 -0.05 -19.62
CA GLU A 111 -9.95 -1.06 -19.27
C GLU A 111 -9.63 -2.40 -19.94
N GLU A 112 -9.39 -2.40 -21.25
CA GLU A 112 -9.07 -3.60 -22.03
C GLU A 112 -7.78 -4.28 -21.55
N ASP A 113 -6.74 -3.49 -21.30
CA ASP A 113 -5.43 -4.01 -20.87
C ASP A 113 -5.41 -4.46 -19.40
N TRP A 114 -6.08 -3.72 -18.51
CA TRP A 114 -5.88 -3.81 -17.05
C TRP A 114 -7.14 -4.06 -16.22
N GLY A 115 -8.35 -3.83 -16.76
CA GLY A 115 -9.60 -3.90 -16.01
C GLY A 115 -9.83 -5.27 -15.36
N SER A 116 -9.51 -6.34 -16.09
CA SER A 116 -9.64 -7.74 -15.64
C SER A 116 -8.42 -8.29 -14.88
N LYS A 117 -7.30 -7.55 -14.85
CA LYS A 117 -6.06 -7.99 -14.19
C LYS A 117 -6.21 -8.01 -12.67
N SER A 118 -5.42 -8.86 -12.01
CA SER A 118 -5.36 -8.91 -10.56
C SER A 118 -4.75 -7.61 -9.99
N PHE A 119 -4.94 -7.37 -8.70
CA PHE A 119 -4.36 -6.18 -8.08
C PHE A 119 -2.83 -6.27 -8.03
N GLU A 120 -2.30 -7.47 -7.82
CA GLU A 120 -0.87 -7.77 -7.76
C GLU A 120 -0.18 -7.45 -9.09
N ASP A 121 -0.77 -7.85 -10.22
CA ASP A 121 -0.27 -7.53 -11.57
C ASP A 121 -0.23 -6.01 -11.81
N ILE A 122 -1.29 -5.31 -11.42
CA ILE A 122 -1.39 -3.84 -11.55
C ILE A 122 -0.34 -3.17 -10.65
N LEU A 123 -0.14 -3.68 -9.43
CA LEU A 123 0.83 -3.16 -8.49
C LEU A 123 2.27 -3.38 -8.97
N ASP A 124 2.62 -4.59 -9.43
CA ASP A 124 3.93 -4.86 -10.03
C ASP A 124 4.17 -3.95 -11.23
N TYR A 125 3.18 -3.80 -12.11
CA TYR A 125 3.31 -2.88 -13.25
C TYR A 125 3.62 -1.45 -12.79
N THR A 126 2.74 -0.87 -11.97
CA THR A 126 2.84 0.55 -11.60
C THR A 126 4.13 0.89 -10.85
N THR A 127 4.61 -0.02 -9.99
CA THR A 127 5.87 0.13 -9.24
C THR A 127 7.13 -0.04 -10.09
N ARG A 128 6.99 -0.47 -11.35
CA ARG A 128 8.11 -0.66 -12.29
C ARG A 128 8.14 0.37 -13.41
N THR A 129 7.21 1.32 -13.40
CA THR A 129 7.17 2.42 -14.36
C THR A 129 8.28 3.41 -14.10
N ILE A 130 8.88 3.96 -15.16
CA ILE A 130 9.98 4.94 -15.05
C ILE A 130 9.58 6.14 -14.17
N PRO A 131 8.38 6.75 -14.32
CA PRO A 131 7.99 7.87 -13.46
C PRO A 131 7.93 7.55 -11.98
N TYR A 132 7.47 6.35 -11.62
CA TYR A 132 7.47 5.92 -10.23
C TYR A 132 8.90 5.72 -9.72
N LEU A 133 9.74 5.01 -10.48
CA LEU A 133 11.11 4.69 -10.09
C LEU A 133 12.04 5.91 -10.01
N SER A 134 11.81 6.93 -10.83
CA SER A 134 12.58 8.17 -10.82
C SER A 134 12.11 9.17 -9.76
N THR A 135 11.00 8.91 -9.08
CA THR A 135 10.43 9.80 -8.07
C THR A 135 10.81 9.31 -6.66
N PRO A 136 11.49 10.13 -5.84
CA PRO A 136 11.80 9.75 -4.47
C PRO A 136 10.54 9.43 -3.66
N TYR A 137 10.70 8.57 -2.67
CA TYR A 137 9.60 8.19 -1.78
C TYR A 137 8.90 9.42 -1.16
N ARG A 138 7.57 9.39 -1.13
CA ARG A 138 6.65 10.47 -0.70
C ARG A 138 6.73 11.77 -1.50
N MET A 139 7.45 11.79 -2.63
CA MET A 139 7.42 12.94 -3.54
C MET A 139 6.32 12.79 -4.59
N PRO A 140 5.76 13.90 -5.09
CA PRO A 140 4.83 13.86 -6.21
C PRO A 140 5.53 13.34 -7.47
N ILE A 141 4.88 12.41 -8.16
CA ILE A 141 5.30 11.90 -9.47
C ILE A 141 4.92 12.96 -10.50
N ASP A 142 5.91 13.69 -10.99
CA ASP A 142 5.71 14.73 -12.01
C ASP A 142 6.03 14.21 -13.40
N LEU A 143 4.99 13.73 -14.09
CA LEU A 143 5.12 13.24 -15.47
C LEU A 143 5.64 14.32 -16.43
N LYS A 144 5.43 15.61 -16.16
CA LYS A 144 5.88 16.69 -17.05
C LYS A 144 7.39 16.88 -17.03
N THR A 145 8.07 16.41 -15.99
CA THR A 145 9.55 16.47 -15.90
C THR A 145 10.22 15.36 -16.71
N ILE A 146 9.45 14.39 -17.19
CA ILE A 146 9.95 13.21 -17.89
C ILE A 146 9.66 13.42 -19.38
N PRO A 147 10.68 13.43 -20.26
CA PRO A 147 10.48 13.55 -21.69
C PRO A 147 9.52 12.48 -22.21
N LEU A 148 8.75 12.82 -23.24
CA LEU A 148 7.88 11.87 -23.92
C LEU A 148 8.72 10.85 -24.71
N PHE A 149 8.54 9.57 -24.43
CA PHE A 149 9.05 8.46 -25.22
C PHE A 149 8.13 7.26 -25.09
N GLU A 150 8.12 6.39 -26.10
CA GLU A 150 7.22 5.22 -26.17
C GLU A 150 7.33 4.29 -24.94
N GLY A 151 8.52 4.25 -24.34
CA GLY A 151 8.80 3.42 -23.16
C GLY A 151 8.26 3.93 -21.83
N LEU A 152 7.54 5.05 -21.78
CA LEU A 152 6.90 5.53 -20.54
C LEU A 152 5.87 4.53 -19.98
N THR A 153 5.26 3.73 -20.86
CA THR A 153 4.33 2.67 -20.50
C THR A 153 4.99 1.30 -20.32
N HIS A 154 6.30 1.19 -20.61
CA HIS A 154 7.05 -0.05 -20.41
C HIS A 154 7.59 -0.16 -18.99
N THR A 155 7.62 -1.39 -18.47
CA THR A 155 8.20 -1.68 -17.16
C THR A 155 9.68 -2.02 -17.29
N LEU A 156 10.48 -1.53 -16.34
CA LEU A 156 11.88 -1.93 -16.28
C LEU A 156 11.99 -3.36 -15.75
N SER A 157 12.86 -4.17 -16.35
CA SER A 157 13.27 -5.47 -15.81
C SER A 157 13.96 -5.30 -14.45
N LEU A 158 14.05 -6.37 -13.65
CA LEU A 158 14.76 -6.33 -12.35
C LEU A 158 16.19 -5.79 -12.46
N ALA A 159 16.93 -6.17 -13.50
CA ALA A 159 18.29 -5.68 -13.72
C ALA A 159 18.34 -4.17 -14.03
N GLN A 160 17.38 -3.67 -14.80
CA GLN A 160 17.26 -2.24 -15.10
C GLN A 160 16.82 -1.44 -13.87
N ARG A 161 15.93 -1.99 -13.02
CA ARG A 161 15.52 -1.38 -11.75
C ARG A 161 16.70 -1.15 -10.80
N ALA A 162 17.54 -2.16 -10.63
CA ALA A 162 18.73 -2.08 -9.78
C ALA A 162 19.71 -0.98 -10.24
N HIS A 163 19.71 -0.65 -11.54
CA HIS A 163 20.49 0.45 -12.08
C HIS A 163 19.90 1.82 -11.72
N VAL A 164 18.59 2.01 -11.86
CA VAL A 164 17.92 3.31 -11.55
C VAL A 164 18.00 3.63 -10.05
N HIS A 165 17.82 2.65 -9.17
CA HIS A 165 17.92 2.85 -7.73
C HIS A 165 19.33 3.18 -7.23
N ARG A 166 20.39 2.95 -8.02
CA ARG A 166 21.76 3.42 -7.68
C ARG A 166 21.95 4.93 -7.89
N PHE A 167 21.06 5.59 -8.65
CA PHE A 167 21.14 7.02 -8.94
C PHE A 167 20.21 7.89 -8.10
N VAL A 168 19.25 7.29 -7.40
CA VAL A 168 18.46 8.01 -6.40
C VAL A 168 19.30 8.04 -5.14
N ASP A 169 20.12 9.08 -4.99
CA ASP A 169 20.73 9.41 -3.71
C ASP A 169 19.62 9.31 -2.64
N GLN A 170 19.85 8.51 -1.60
CA GLN A 170 19.03 8.60 -0.40
C GLN A 170 18.98 10.10 -0.03
N PRO A 171 17.79 10.68 0.22
CA PRO A 171 17.71 12.08 0.58
C PRO A 171 18.64 12.30 1.77
N LYS A 172 19.75 13.01 1.52
CA LYS A 172 20.65 13.51 2.54
C LYS A 172 19.81 14.46 3.38
N GLU A 173 19.42 13.97 4.55
CA GLU A 173 18.85 14.70 5.69
C GLU A 173 17.63 15.58 5.36
N ARG A 174 16.43 15.11 5.73
CA ARG A 174 15.26 15.99 5.86
C ARG A 174 15.21 16.64 7.25
N PRO A 175 14.56 17.81 7.38
CA PRO A 175 14.53 18.58 8.61
C PRO A 175 13.68 17.90 9.69
N GLU A 176 14.25 17.84 10.88
CA GLU A 176 13.71 17.64 12.22
C GLU A 176 12.20 17.37 12.32
N TRP A 177 11.85 16.09 12.47
CA TRP A 177 10.65 15.71 13.22
C TRP A 177 10.82 16.14 14.68
N PRO A 178 9.74 16.48 15.41
CA PRO A 178 9.84 16.84 16.82
C PRO A 178 10.38 15.63 17.59
N ALA A 179 11.64 15.71 18.02
CA ALA A 179 12.41 15.06 19.09
C ALA A 179 11.76 13.97 19.98
N LEU A 180 10.90 13.11 19.42
CA LEU A 180 10.26 11.97 20.08
C LEU A 180 10.86 10.63 19.61
N VAL A 181 11.76 10.67 18.62
CA VAL A 181 12.33 9.48 17.94
C VAL A 181 13.86 9.37 18.11
N ASP A 182 14.55 10.43 18.55
CA ASP A 182 16.02 10.48 18.69
C ASP A 182 16.62 9.56 19.77
N GLY A 183 15.79 8.78 20.48
CA GLY A 183 16.25 7.86 21.53
C GLY A 183 16.22 6.38 21.20
N CYS A 184 15.68 5.94 20.04
CA CYS A 184 15.37 4.51 19.82
C CYS A 184 15.64 3.99 18.40
N VAL A 185 16.65 4.51 17.70
CA VAL A 185 17.16 3.84 16.51
C VAL A 185 18.49 3.18 16.87
N ASN A 186 18.42 1.99 17.46
CA ASN A 186 19.57 1.11 17.35
C ASN A 186 19.57 0.61 15.89
N GLU A 187 20.68 0.76 15.18
CA GLU A 187 20.88 0.27 13.81
C GLU A 187 20.69 -1.26 13.64
N SER A 188 20.35 -1.97 14.73
CA SER A 188 20.20 -3.42 14.78
C SER A 188 18.75 -3.93 14.77
N ASP A 189 17.73 -3.07 14.81
CA ASP A 189 16.34 -3.53 14.90
C ASP A 189 15.74 -3.86 13.52
N PRO A 190 15.14 -5.05 13.32
CA PRO A 190 14.64 -5.45 12.00
C PRO A 190 13.47 -4.61 11.49
N VAL A 191 12.66 -3.97 12.36
CA VAL A 191 11.49 -3.18 11.95
C VAL A 191 11.37 -1.92 12.81
N SER A 192 11.12 -0.78 12.16
CA SER A 192 10.94 0.52 12.80
C SER A 192 9.47 0.91 12.96
N VAL A 193 9.18 1.81 13.90
CA VAL A 193 7.84 2.40 14.10
C VAL A 193 7.28 3.02 12.82
N ASN A 194 8.15 3.63 12.00
CA ASN A 194 7.75 4.23 10.72
C ASN A 194 7.22 3.18 9.75
N GLU A 195 7.82 2.00 9.71
CA GLU A 195 7.41 0.93 8.80
C GLU A 195 6.09 0.30 9.24
N ILE A 196 5.87 0.16 10.54
CA ILE A 196 4.60 -0.29 11.09
C ILE A 196 3.48 0.71 10.75
N ALA A 197 3.76 2.01 10.87
CA ALA A 197 2.82 3.06 10.48
C ALA A 197 2.53 3.02 8.96
N GLU A 198 3.52 2.69 8.14
CA GLU A 198 3.35 2.57 6.68
C GLU A 198 2.49 1.38 6.29
N ILE A 199 2.66 0.23 6.94
CA ILE A 199 1.78 -0.93 6.78
C ILE A 199 0.33 -0.52 7.07
N TYR A 200 0.09 0.19 8.17
CA TYR A 200 -1.24 0.68 8.52
C TYR A 200 -1.83 1.65 7.47
N LEU A 201 -1.05 2.64 7.04
CA LEU A 201 -1.52 3.62 6.06
C LEU A 201 -1.83 2.97 4.70
N ALA A 202 -1.02 1.99 4.29
CA ALA A 202 -1.28 1.19 3.10
C ALA A 202 -2.60 0.40 3.20
N LEU A 203 -2.89 -0.17 4.37
CA LEU A 203 -4.14 -0.92 4.61
C LEU A 203 -5.37 -0.03 4.76
N GLN A 204 -5.23 1.19 5.29
CA GLN A 204 -6.32 2.15 5.39
C GLN A 204 -6.68 2.81 4.05
N GLY A 205 -5.77 2.80 3.07
CA GLY A 205 -5.93 3.53 1.81
C GLY A 205 -6.02 5.05 1.97
N ASN A 206 -5.63 5.60 3.13
CA ASN A 206 -5.57 7.03 3.42
C ASN A 206 -4.13 7.43 3.68
N LEU A 207 -3.63 8.44 2.95
CA LEU A 207 -2.57 9.31 3.48
C LEU A 207 -3.19 10.68 3.78
N PRO A 208 -3.03 11.20 5.01
CA PRO A 208 -3.39 12.58 5.29
C PRO A 208 -2.55 13.52 4.41
N GLU A 209 -3.15 14.61 3.94
CA GLU A 209 -2.53 15.62 3.06
C GLU A 209 -1.30 16.32 3.69
N LYS A 210 -1.03 16.06 4.98
CA LYS A 210 0.15 16.46 5.75
C LYS A 210 0.54 15.31 6.68
N ILE A 211 1.79 15.29 7.17
CA ILE A 211 2.21 14.41 8.29
C ILE A 211 1.13 14.52 9.37
N PRO A 212 0.45 13.42 9.72
CA PRO A 212 -0.64 13.49 10.69
C PRO A 212 -0.09 14.01 12.01
N SER A 213 -0.76 15.01 12.56
CA SER A 213 -0.55 15.40 13.96
C SER A 213 -0.88 14.20 14.85
N LYS A 214 -0.40 14.22 16.10
CA LYS A 214 -0.66 13.17 17.10
C LYS A 214 -2.16 12.82 17.25
N ASP A 215 -3.04 13.74 16.87
CA ASP A 215 -4.50 13.63 16.94
C ASP A 215 -5.16 13.09 15.64
N THR A 216 -4.41 12.98 14.53
CA THR A 216 -4.90 12.48 13.23
C THR A 216 -4.41 11.08 12.86
N LEU A 217 -3.45 10.54 13.60
CA LEU A 217 -3.14 9.12 13.52
C LEU A 217 -4.34 8.36 14.08
N GLY A 218 -5.07 7.64 13.23
CA GLY A 218 -6.10 6.69 13.68
C GLY A 218 -5.52 5.53 14.50
N PHE A 219 -4.25 5.62 14.92
CA PHE A 219 -3.53 4.68 15.75
C PHE A 219 -2.71 5.33 16.87
N ASP A 220 -2.54 4.62 17.99
CA ASP A 220 -1.74 5.09 19.13
C ASP A 220 -0.24 4.85 18.89
N ALA A 221 0.50 5.93 18.59
CA ALA A 221 1.94 5.85 18.34
C ALA A 221 2.76 5.48 19.60
N GLN A 222 2.27 5.75 20.82
CA GLN A 222 2.98 5.37 22.04
C GLN A 222 2.92 3.86 22.28
N ASP A 223 1.80 3.24 21.93
CA ASP A 223 1.66 1.79 22.01
C ASP A 223 2.59 1.09 21.01
N VAL A 224 2.69 1.60 19.78
CA VAL A 224 3.61 1.07 18.76
C VAL A 224 5.07 1.22 19.21
N VAL A 225 5.43 2.39 19.74
CA VAL A 225 6.75 2.63 20.32
C VAL A 225 7.01 1.67 21.50
N SER A 226 6.02 1.43 22.35
CA SER A 226 6.13 0.51 23.48
C SER A 226 6.33 -0.93 23.00
N ALA A 227 5.60 -1.35 21.97
CA ALA A 227 5.73 -2.67 21.34
C ALA A 227 7.14 -2.92 20.80
N VAL A 228 7.71 -1.93 20.10
CA VAL A 228 9.08 -2.01 19.58
C VAL A 228 10.09 -2.00 20.73
N ARG A 229 9.87 -1.19 21.77
CA ARG A 229 10.75 -1.12 22.95
C ARG A 229 10.74 -2.38 23.81
N THR A 230 9.64 -3.13 23.85
CA THR A 230 9.60 -4.41 24.58
C THR A 230 10.66 -5.38 24.08
N LEU A 231 10.97 -5.36 22.78
CA LEU A 231 12.03 -6.18 22.16
C LEU A 231 13.46 -5.78 22.56
N ILE A 232 13.64 -4.58 23.12
CA ILE A 232 14.95 -4.02 23.51
C ILE A 232 15.24 -4.33 25.00
N GLY A 233 14.29 -4.95 25.71
CA GLY A 233 14.39 -5.29 27.13
C GLY A 233 15.55 -6.25 27.46
N LYS A 234 16.18 -6.05 28.63
CA LYS A 234 17.39 -6.76 29.11
C LYS A 234 17.27 -8.29 29.28
N HIS A 235 16.14 -8.91 28.97
CA HIS A 235 15.90 -10.35 29.16
C HIS A 235 15.94 -11.20 27.87
N GLU A 236 16.23 -10.61 26.71
CA GLU A 236 15.98 -11.27 25.40
C GLU A 236 17.19 -11.90 24.68
N LYS A 237 18.31 -12.14 25.36
CA LYS A 237 19.49 -12.76 24.70
C LYS A 237 19.25 -14.20 24.18
N HIS A 238 18.13 -14.83 24.54
CA HIS A 238 17.82 -16.22 24.21
C HIS A 238 16.62 -16.41 23.28
N LEU A 239 15.95 -15.33 22.85
CA LEU A 239 14.78 -15.43 21.98
C LEU A 239 15.18 -15.58 20.52
N THR A 240 14.54 -16.52 19.81
CA THR A 240 14.70 -16.67 18.36
C THR A 240 14.05 -15.51 17.62
N ALA A 241 14.37 -15.34 16.34
CA ALA A 241 13.71 -14.33 15.50
C ALA A 241 12.18 -14.54 15.43
N ILE A 242 11.73 -15.80 15.47
CA ILE A 242 10.32 -16.17 15.52
C ILE A 242 9.69 -15.74 16.84
N ASP A 243 10.35 -15.99 17.97
CA ASP A 243 9.82 -15.57 19.27
C ASP A 243 9.70 -14.03 19.34
N LYS A 244 10.69 -13.30 18.82
CA LYS A 244 10.66 -11.83 18.77
C LYS A 244 9.56 -11.31 17.86
N ALA A 245 9.40 -11.88 16.67
CA ALA A 245 8.32 -11.52 15.76
C ALA A 245 6.95 -11.80 16.36
N ALA A 246 6.79 -12.93 17.05
CA ALA A 246 5.56 -13.31 17.74
C ALA A 246 5.23 -12.37 18.91
N HIS A 247 6.22 -12.00 19.72
CA HIS A 247 6.04 -11.02 20.80
C HIS A 247 5.61 -9.66 20.26
N LEU A 248 6.31 -9.15 19.24
CA LEU A 248 5.96 -7.88 18.60
C LEU A 248 4.53 -7.91 18.05
N THR A 249 4.19 -8.98 17.34
CA THR A 249 2.87 -9.17 16.72
C THR A 249 1.78 -9.25 17.77
N SER A 250 1.91 -10.13 18.77
CA SER A 250 0.89 -10.30 19.82
C SER A 250 0.71 -9.00 20.63
N PHE A 251 1.78 -8.26 20.90
CA PHE A 251 1.68 -6.97 21.58
C PHE A 251 0.88 -5.96 20.75
N LEU A 252 1.19 -5.82 19.45
CA LEU A 252 0.47 -4.90 18.54
C LEU A 252 -1.00 -5.30 18.32
N ILE A 253 -1.32 -6.59 18.36
CA ILE A 253 -2.70 -7.08 18.31
C ILE A 253 -3.43 -6.66 19.59
N ASN A 254 -2.85 -6.94 20.75
CA ASN A 254 -3.50 -6.73 22.05
C ASN A 254 -3.61 -5.26 22.45
N SER A 255 -2.67 -4.42 22.02
CA SER A 255 -2.76 -2.97 22.23
C SER A 255 -3.89 -2.33 21.43
N MET A 256 -4.43 -3.03 20.41
CA MET A 256 -5.44 -2.51 19.50
C MET A 256 -5.05 -1.15 18.91
N SER A 257 -3.73 -0.92 18.75
CA SER A 257 -3.19 0.39 18.39
C SER A 257 -3.79 0.90 17.10
N PHE A 258 -4.17 0.03 16.17
CA PHE A 258 -4.69 0.38 14.84
C PHE A 258 -6.19 0.12 14.67
N LYS A 259 -6.95 0.01 15.78
CA LYS A 259 -8.39 -0.30 15.79
C LYS A 259 -8.71 -1.54 14.93
N ASN A 260 -9.57 -1.40 13.92
CA ASN A 260 -10.02 -2.46 13.03
C ASN A 260 -8.89 -3.07 12.17
N TYR A 261 -7.73 -2.42 12.07
CA TYR A 261 -6.59 -2.91 11.29
C TYR A 261 -5.52 -3.59 12.14
N SER A 262 -5.66 -3.63 13.47
CA SER A 262 -4.60 -4.07 14.39
C SER A 262 -4.09 -5.47 14.08
N GLY A 263 -4.98 -6.43 13.84
CA GLY A 263 -4.61 -7.80 13.46
C GLY A 263 -3.70 -7.85 12.23
N ARG A 264 -4.16 -7.24 11.13
CA ARG A 264 -3.44 -7.29 9.85
C ARG A 264 -2.14 -6.49 9.87
N VAL A 265 -2.13 -5.32 10.51
CA VAL A 265 -0.91 -4.51 10.69
C VAL A 265 0.12 -5.26 11.51
N ALA A 266 -0.30 -5.88 12.62
CA ALA A 266 0.59 -6.62 13.49
C ALA A 266 1.18 -7.85 12.78
N LEU A 267 0.36 -8.64 12.08
CA LEU A 267 0.83 -9.83 11.37
C LEU A 267 1.78 -9.47 10.22
N MET A 268 1.46 -8.45 9.42
CA MET A 268 2.38 -7.94 8.39
C MET A 268 3.68 -7.41 8.99
N THR A 269 3.62 -6.79 10.17
CA THR A 269 4.80 -6.33 10.92
C THR A 269 5.69 -7.50 11.32
N GLY A 270 5.12 -8.59 11.85
CA GLY A 270 5.86 -9.79 12.20
C GLY A 270 6.47 -10.51 10.99
N LEU A 271 5.74 -10.59 9.87
CA LEU A 271 6.29 -11.12 8.62
C LEU A 271 7.46 -10.28 8.10
N LEU A 272 7.34 -8.94 8.13
CA LEU A 272 8.43 -8.04 7.75
C LEU A 272 9.66 -8.23 8.64
N TYR A 273 9.45 -8.39 9.95
CA TYR A 273 10.52 -8.67 10.91
C TYR A 273 11.27 -9.96 10.56
N LEU A 274 10.53 -11.03 10.30
CA LEU A 274 11.10 -12.33 9.94
C LEU A 274 11.82 -12.30 8.60
N SER A 275 11.24 -11.62 7.61
CA SER A 275 11.88 -11.44 6.29
C SER A 275 13.27 -10.81 6.43
N ARG A 276 13.39 -9.76 7.24
CA ARG A 276 14.67 -9.08 7.52
C ARG A 276 15.60 -9.87 8.42
N SER A 277 15.06 -10.85 9.15
CA SER A 277 15.82 -11.81 9.94
C SER A 277 16.26 -13.04 9.13
N GLY A 278 16.09 -13.03 7.80
CA GLY A 278 16.55 -14.09 6.89
C GLY A 278 15.55 -15.23 6.69
N TYR A 279 14.26 -15.00 6.94
CA TYR A 279 13.20 -15.94 6.63
C TYR A 279 12.54 -15.59 5.29
N SER A 280 12.05 -16.60 4.59
CA SER A 280 11.24 -16.47 3.39
C SER A 280 9.88 -17.11 3.61
N PHE A 281 8.91 -16.72 2.79
CA PHE A 281 7.54 -17.18 2.83
C PHE A 281 7.14 -17.69 1.45
N ASP A 282 6.32 -18.74 1.40
CA ASP A 282 5.75 -19.22 0.15
C ASP A 282 4.43 -18.49 -0.09
N GLY A 283 4.31 -17.79 -1.23
CA GLY A 283 3.11 -17.03 -1.60
C GLY A 283 2.74 -15.86 -0.66
N ASP A 284 1.48 -15.42 -0.75
CA ASP A 284 0.90 -14.50 0.24
C ASP A 284 0.39 -15.30 1.43
N THR A 285 1.25 -15.48 2.43
CA THR A 285 0.96 -16.27 3.62
C THR A 285 -0.33 -15.83 4.34
N LEU A 286 -0.68 -14.53 4.25
CA LEU A 286 -1.90 -14.00 4.85
C LEU A 286 -3.14 -14.27 4.01
N GLU A 287 -3.03 -14.68 2.75
CA GLU A 287 -4.18 -15.22 2.02
C GLU A 287 -4.43 -16.69 2.37
N ASP A 288 -3.36 -17.46 2.55
CA ASP A 288 -3.43 -18.93 2.67
C ASP A 288 -3.71 -19.43 4.08
N SER A 289 -3.24 -18.74 5.13
CA SER A 289 -3.41 -19.19 6.52
C SER A 289 -3.27 -18.09 7.57
N TRP A 290 -3.87 -18.31 8.74
CA TRP A 290 -3.87 -17.36 9.86
C TRP A 290 -3.62 -18.09 11.19
N PRO A 291 -3.13 -17.40 12.23
CA PRO A 291 -3.10 -17.98 13.57
C PRO A 291 -4.53 -18.21 14.10
N GLU A 292 -4.72 -19.32 14.83
CA GLU A 292 -6.03 -19.71 15.38
C GLU A 292 -6.52 -18.75 16.48
N GLU A 293 -5.58 -18.21 17.26
CA GLU A 293 -5.82 -17.23 18.32
C GLU A 293 -4.77 -16.11 18.29
N ASN A 294 -5.04 -15.02 19.03
CA ASN A 294 -4.21 -13.80 19.06
C ASN A 294 -3.11 -13.81 20.14
N ASP A 295 -3.00 -14.90 20.90
CA ASP A 295 -1.98 -15.05 21.93
C ASP A 295 -0.60 -15.36 21.33
N PHE A 296 0.43 -15.21 22.16
CA PHE A 296 1.82 -15.40 21.76
C PHE A 296 2.09 -16.81 21.19
N GLU A 297 1.60 -17.88 21.80
CA GLU A 297 1.93 -19.25 21.38
C GLU A 297 1.25 -19.59 20.05
N SER A 298 0.01 -19.13 19.84
CA SER A 298 -0.69 -19.30 18.57
C SER A 298 0.00 -18.57 17.42
N VAL A 299 0.41 -17.31 17.63
CA VAL A 299 1.14 -16.52 16.63
C VAL A 299 2.52 -17.12 16.35
N ARG A 300 3.23 -17.53 17.40
CA ARG A 300 4.55 -18.18 17.28
C ARG A 300 4.46 -19.50 16.52
N GLY A 301 3.48 -20.34 16.84
CA GLY A 301 3.23 -21.61 16.15
C GLY A 301 2.88 -21.40 14.68
N TRP A 302 2.12 -20.35 14.36
CA TRP A 302 1.83 -19.97 12.98
C TRP A 302 3.09 -19.51 12.25
N PHE A 303 3.88 -18.58 12.80
CA PHE A 303 5.15 -18.16 12.17
C PHE A 303 6.12 -19.32 11.96
N TRP A 304 6.18 -20.28 12.89
CA TRP A 304 7.02 -21.48 12.74
C TRP A 304 6.60 -22.34 11.54
N LYS A 305 5.31 -22.46 11.26
CA LYS A 305 4.78 -23.20 10.10
C LYS A 305 4.92 -22.42 8.80
N ALA A 306 4.66 -21.12 8.86
CA ALA A 306 4.60 -20.23 7.71
C ALA A 306 5.98 -19.83 7.16
N SER A 307 6.99 -19.76 8.03
CA SER A 307 8.31 -19.26 7.66
C SER A 307 9.29 -20.38 7.32
N ILE A 308 10.03 -20.20 6.23
CA ILE A 308 11.15 -21.05 5.84
C ILE A 308 12.42 -20.26 6.11
N LYS A 309 13.31 -20.77 6.96
CA LYS A 309 14.61 -20.12 7.17
C LYS A 309 15.44 -20.25 5.90
N ALA A 310 15.82 -19.14 5.28
CA ALA A 310 16.67 -19.19 4.11
C ALA A 310 18.04 -19.75 4.52
N GLU A 311 18.39 -20.93 4.03
CA GLU A 311 19.74 -21.44 4.18
C GLU A 311 20.70 -20.50 3.42
N GLY A 312 21.71 -20.01 4.14
CA GLY A 312 22.55 -18.90 3.68
C GLY A 312 23.10 -19.10 2.27
N LYS A 313 22.90 -18.09 1.42
CA LYS A 313 23.74 -17.84 0.25
C LYS A 313 24.91 -16.95 0.64
#